data_AF-A0A1A0IHH0-F1
#
_entry.id   AF-A0A1A0IHH0-F1
#
_cell.length_a   1.000
_cell.length_b   1.000
_cell.length_c   1.000
_cell.angle_alpha   90.00
_cell.angle_beta   90.00
_cell.angle_gamma   90.00
#
_symmetry.space_group_name_H-M   'P 1'
#
loop_
_entity.id
_entity.type
_entity.pdbx_description
1 polymer ?
#
loop_
_entity_poly.entity_id
_entity_poly.type
_entity_poly.pdbx_seq_one_letter_code
_entity_poly.pdbx_strand_id
1 'polypeptide(L)'
;MKGVDGDHVESEIGPRALGGRYRSAYSGHEYDVLAVARDDSLSCGWSITVKFDDRPWPITHATPWQAGDEVVREAPTHGAVVTDVDTQHAP
;
A
#
# COMPACT_ATOMS: atom_id res chain seq x y z
N MET A 1 1.03 1.89 28.61
CA MET A 1 0.91 2.18 27.17
C MET A 1 0.79 0.83 26.48
N LYS A 2 -0.41 0.46 26.03
CA LYS A 2 -0.61 -0.80 25.30
C LYS A 2 0.00 -0.64 23.91
N GLY A 3 0.87 -1.58 23.53
CA GLY A 3 1.35 -1.70 22.16
C GLY A 3 0.14 -1.82 21.24
N VAL A 4 0.12 -1.01 20.19
CA VAL A 4 -0.84 -1.20 19.10
C VAL A 4 -0.25 -2.34 18.30
N ASP A 5 -0.71 -3.55 18.59
CA ASP A 5 -0.28 -4.77 17.92
C ASP A 5 -0.47 -4.60 16.40
N GLY A 6 0.56 -4.91 15.61
CA GLY A 6 0.56 -4.79 14.15
C GLY A 6 -0.60 -5.54 13.47
N ASP A 7 -1.23 -6.47 14.19
CA ASP A 7 -2.37 -7.29 13.77
C ASP A 7 -3.63 -6.50 13.39
N HIS A 8 -3.85 -5.27 13.90
CA HIS A 8 -5.07 -4.52 13.57
C HIS A 8 -4.97 -3.71 12.26
N VAL A 9 -3.75 -3.42 11.81
CA VAL A 9 -3.53 -2.70 10.53
C VAL A 9 -3.83 -3.62 9.35
N GLU A 10 -3.43 -4.88 9.44
CA GLU A 10 -3.61 -5.87 8.39
C GLU A 10 -5.08 -6.23 8.15
N SER A 11 -5.94 -6.21 9.19
CA SER A 11 -7.34 -6.58 9.02
C SER A 11 -8.14 -5.58 8.18
N GLU A 12 -7.71 -4.33 8.09
CA GLU A 12 -8.51 -3.27 7.47
C GLU A 12 -7.91 -2.75 6.18
N ILE A 13 -6.60 -2.49 6.12
CA ILE A 13 -5.97 -2.14 4.84
C ILE A 13 -5.45 -3.36 4.06
N GLY A 14 -5.43 -4.56 4.64
CA GLY A 14 -4.92 -5.75 3.96
C GLY A 14 -3.44 -5.60 3.58
N PRO A 15 -2.97 -6.25 2.50
CA PRO A 15 -1.57 -6.19 2.04
C PRO A 15 -1.23 -4.86 1.34
N ARG A 16 -2.08 -3.83 1.44
CA ARG A 16 -1.89 -2.56 0.74
C ARG A 16 -0.77 -1.75 1.36
N ALA A 17 0.24 -1.46 0.56
CA ALA A 17 1.40 -0.69 0.93
C ALA A 17 1.77 0.31 -0.16
N LEU A 18 2.46 1.38 0.24
CA LEU A 18 2.91 2.45 -0.66
C LEU A 18 3.71 1.89 -1.85
N GLY A 19 3.31 2.26 -3.07
CA GLY A 19 3.95 1.82 -4.30
C GLY A 19 3.50 0.43 -4.81
N GLY A 20 2.66 -0.27 -4.05
CA GLY A 20 2.02 -1.49 -4.51
C GLY A 20 0.84 -1.23 -5.46
N ARG A 21 0.47 -2.25 -6.23
CA ARG A 21 -0.67 -2.23 -7.15
C ARG A 21 -1.64 -3.36 -6.83
N TYR A 22 -2.92 -3.04 -6.83
CA TYR A 22 -3.97 -3.94 -6.35
C TYR A 22 -5.18 -3.87 -7.28
N ARG A 23 -6.04 -4.88 -7.20
CA ARG A 23 -7.32 -4.93 -7.91
C ARG A 23 -8.46 -5.10 -6.93
N SER A 24 -9.49 -4.27 -7.08
CA SER A 24 -10.70 -4.34 -6.26
C SER A 24 -11.62 -5.45 -6.75
N ALA A 25 -12.07 -6.33 -5.87
CA ALA A 25 -13.10 -7.35 -6.17
C ALA A 25 -14.44 -6.71 -6.52
N TYR A 26 -14.79 -5.62 -5.81
CA TYR A 26 -16.07 -4.94 -5.95
C TYR A 26 -16.23 -4.27 -7.31
N SER A 27 -15.17 -3.61 -7.79
CA SER A 27 -15.24 -2.80 -9.01
C SER A 27 -14.46 -3.37 -10.20
N GLY A 28 -13.55 -4.31 -9.96
CA GLY A 28 -12.65 -4.86 -10.98
C GLY A 28 -11.52 -3.91 -11.38
N HIS A 29 -11.51 -2.66 -10.89
CA HIS A 29 -10.48 -1.70 -11.25
C HIS A 29 -9.16 -1.97 -10.54
N GLU A 30 -8.06 -1.80 -11.29
CA GLU A 30 -6.71 -1.76 -10.75
C GLU A 30 -6.34 -0.35 -10.30
N TYR A 31 -5.51 -0.28 -9.26
CA TYR A 31 -5.04 0.99 -8.70
C TYR A 31 -3.67 0.85 -8.05
N ASP A 32 -2.90 1.94 -8.12
CA ASP A 32 -1.65 2.10 -7.39
C ASP A 32 -1.89 2.84 -6.07
N VAL A 33 -1.25 2.38 -4.99
CA VAL A 33 -1.30 3.05 -3.67
C VAL A 33 -0.20 4.11 -3.62
N LEU A 34 -0.63 5.36 -3.39
CA LEU A 34 0.24 6.55 -3.36
C LEU A 34 0.52 7.06 -1.95
N ALA A 35 -0.35 6.75 -0.98
CA ALA A 35 -0.14 7.07 0.43
C ALA A 35 -1.00 6.18 1.32
N VAL A 36 -0.50 5.92 2.53
CA VAL A 36 -1.25 5.29 3.62
C VAL A 36 -1.05 6.19 4.84
N ALA A 37 -2.14 6.62 5.46
CA ALA A 37 -2.09 7.56 6.59
C ALA A 37 -3.03 7.11 7.71
N ARG A 38 -2.60 7.33 8.95
CA ARG A 38 -3.46 7.18 10.11
C ARG A 38 -4.51 8.30 10.09
N ASP A 39 -5.77 7.94 10.28
CA ASP A 39 -6.89 8.87 10.36
C ASP A 39 -7.87 8.38 11.42
N ASP A 40 -7.70 8.86 12.66
CA ASP A 40 -8.50 8.45 13.81
C ASP A 40 -9.96 8.94 13.75
N SER A 41 -10.34 9.73 12.73
CA SER A 41 -11.73 10.09 12.48
C SER A 41 -12.52 8.99 11.75
N LEU A 42 -11.82 8.04 11.13
CA LEU A 42 -12.41 6.93 10.39
C LEU A 42 -12.59 5.73 11.32
N SER A 43 -13.66 4.95 11.12
CA SER A 43 -13.93 3.76 11.95
C SER A 43 -12.81 2.72 11.88
N CYS A 44 -12.08 2.67 10.76
CA CYS A 44 -10.91 1.83 10.58
C CYS A 44 -9.59 2.51 11.01
N GLY A 45 -9.62 3.80 11.36
CA GLY A 45 -8.42 4.52 11.78
C GLY A 45 -7.35 4.73 10.70
N TRP A 46 -7.60 4.36 9.43
CA TRP A 46 -6.64 4.45 8.33
C TRP A 46 -7.31 4.95 7.06
N SER A 47 -6.58 5.76 6.29
CA SER A 47 -6.95 6.16 4.93
C SER A 47 -5.85 5.76 3.95
N ILE A 48 -6.25 5.45 2.71
CA ILE A 48 -5.35 5.21 1.60
C ILE A 48 -5.62 6.22 0.49
N THR A 49 -4.57 6.73 -0.13
CA THR A 49 -4.67 7.51 -1.37
C THR A 49 -4.26 6.62 -2.52
N VAL A 50 -5.14 6.47 -3.51
CA VAL A 50 -4.92 5.59 -4.65
C VAL A 50 -5.14 6.32 -5.97
N LYS A 51 -4.50 5.81 -7.02
CA LYS A 51 -4.70 6.23 -8.39
C LYS A 51 -5.22 5.05 -9.19
N PHE A 52 -6.48 5.13 -9.60
CA PHE A 52 -7.05 4.19 -10.55
C PHE A 52 -6.58 4.52 -11.97
N ASP A 53 -6.45 3.50 -12.81
CA ASP A 53 -6.08 3.67 -14.22
C ASP A 53 -7.10 4.48 -15.02
N ASP A 54 -8.39 4.33 -14.69
CA ASP A 54 -9.51 4.90 -15.41
C ASP A 54 -9.92 6.30 -14.91
N ARG A 55 -9.24 6.81 -13.87
CA ARG A 55 -9.54 8.13 -13.29
C ARG A 55 -8.40 9.10 -13.51
N PRO A 56 -8.67 10.38 -13.82
CA PRO A 56 -7.61 11.37 -14.03
C PRO A 56 -6.91 11.81 -12.73
N TRP A 57 -7.55 11.66 -11.56
CA TRP A 57 -7.03 12.18 -10.29
C TRP A 57 -6.95 11.09 -9.20
N PRO A 58 -5.96 11.15 -8.29
CA PRO A 58 -5.94 10.31 -7.11
C PRO A 58 -7.14 10.58 -6.20
N ILE A 59 -7.54 9.58 -5.44
CA ILE A 59 -8.60 9.70 -4.44
C ILE A 59 -8.14 9.12 -3.11
N THR A 60 -8.56 9.76 -2.01
CA THR A 60 -8.30 9.28 -0.64
C THR A 60 -9.58 8.71 -0.06
N HIS A 61 -9.52 7.49 0.48
CA HIS A 61 -10.66 6.85 1.12
C HIS A 61 -10.24 5.81 2.17
N ALA A 62 -11.19 5.41 3.01
CA ALA A 62 -11.09 4.26 3.90
C ALA A 62 -11.93 3.12 3.34
N THR A 63 -11.30 2.26 2.53
CA THR A 63 -11.99 1.07 2.01
C THR A 63 -11.31 -0.16 2.58
N PRO A 64 -12.04 -1.03 3.32
CA PRO A 64 -11.47 -2.23 3.88
C PRO A 64 -10.99 -3.19 2.78
N TRP A 65 -10.01 -4.03 3.10
CA TRP A 65 -9.61 -5.13 2.21
C TRP A 65 -10.68 -6.22 2.28
N GLN A 66 -11.13 -6.70 1.12
CA GLN A 66 -12.24 -7.64 1.03
C GLN A 66 -11.81 -8.96 0.42
N ALA A 67 -12.61 -10.01 0.67
CA ALA A 67 -12.43 -11.29 0.01
C ALA A 67 -12.55 -11.12 -1.51
N GLY A 68 -11.52 -11.56 -2.24
CA GLY A 68 -11.43 -11.43 -3.69
C GLY A 68 -10.66 -10.19 -4.16
N ASP A 69 -10.23 -9.29 -3.26
CA ASP A 69 -9.24 -8.28 -3.63
C ASP A 69 -7.91 -8.98 -3.93
N GLU A 70 -7.14 -8.43 -4.87
CA GLU A 70 -5.92 -9.07 -5.35
C GLU A 70 -4.71 -8.15 -5.30
N VAL A 71 -3.56 -8.73 -4.97
CA VAL A 71 -2.25 -8.09 -5.13
C VAL A 71 -1.80 -8.31 -6.57
N VAL A 72 -1.80 -7.24 -7.37
CA VAL A 72 -1.34 -7.27 -8.76
C VAL A 72 0.18 -7.14 -8.83
N ARG A 73 0.73 -6.26 -7.98
CA ARG A 73 2.17 -6.05 -7.83
C ARG A 73 2.47 -5.68 -6.39
N GLU A 74 3.39 -6.41 -5.77
CA GLU A 74 3.87 -6.09 -4.42
C GLU A 74 4.51 -4.70 -4.38
N ALA A 75 4.37 -4.02 -3.23
CA ALA A 75 5.08 -2.79 -2.98
C ALA A 75 6.60 -3.05 -2.97
N PRO A 76 7.42 -2.08 -3.41
CA PRO A 76 8.87 -2.19 -3.26
C PRO A 76 9.22 -2.41 -1.78
N THR A 77 9.94 -3.49 -1.47
CA THR A 77 10.49 -3.69 -0.14
C THR A 77 11.50 -2.57 0.13
N HIS A 78 11.19 -1.69 1.08
CA HIS A 78 12.18 -0.77 1.66
C HIS A 78 13.23 -1.59 2.41
N GLY A 79 14.18 -2.17 1.68
CA GLY A 79 15.15 -3.11 2.20
C GLY A 79 16.12 -3.71 1.17
N ALA A 80 15.83 -3.61 -0.14
CA ALA A 80 16.83 -3.91 -1.16
C ALA A 80 17.75 -2.69 -1.35
N VAL A 81 18.66 -2.47 -0.39
CA VAL A 81 19.86 -1.67 -0.66
C VAL A 81 20.67 -2.46 -1.69
N VAL A 82 20.60 -2.06 -2.95
CA VAL A 82 21.55 -2.54 -3.96
C VAL A 82 22.88 -1.86 -3.64
N THR A 83 23.65 -2.42 -2.70
CA THR A 83 25.09 -2.16 -2.65
C THR A 83 25.72 -2.97 -3.76
N ASP A 84 25.61 -2.48 -4.99
CA ASP A 84 26.62 -2.75 -6.01
C ASP A 84 27.32 -1.42 -6.28
N VAL A 85 28.16 -1.04 -5.31
CA VAL A 85 29.21 -0.06 -5.57
C VAL A 85 30.33 -0.84 -6.24
N ASP A 86 30.23 -0.96 -7.56
CA ASP A 86 31.33 -1.32 -8.42
C ASP A 86 32.44 -0.27 -8.21
N THR A 87 33.38 -0.57 -7.31
CA THR A 87 34.66 0.14 -7.26
C THR A 87 35.69 -0.69 -8.00
N GLN A 88 35.66 -0.58 -9.32
CA GLN A 88 36.90 -0.60 -10.08
C GLN A 88 37.78 0.54 -9.58
N HIS A 89 38.92 0.24 -8.97
CA HIS A 89 40.24 0.44 -9.59
C HIS A 89 41.35 0.12 -8.58
N ALA A 90 42.20 -0.84 -8.94
CA ALA A 90 43.56 -0.95 -8.42
C ALA A 90 44.37 0.32 -8.83
N PRO A 91 45.47 0.63 -8.14
CA PRO A 91 46.72 -0.12 -8.32
C PRO A 91 47.37 -0.63 -7.02
#